data_AF-A0A392SN18-F1
#
_entry.id   AF-A0A392SN18-F1
#
_cell.length_a   1.000
_cell.length_b   1.000
_cell.length_c   1.000
_cell.angle_alpha   90.00
_cell.angle_beta   90.00
_cell.angle_gamma   90.00
#
_symmetry.space_group_name_H-M   'P 1'
#
loop_
_entity.id
_entity.type
_entity.pdbx_description
1 polymer ?
#
loop_
_entity_poly.entity_id
_entity_poly.type
_entity_poly.pdbx_seq_one_letter_code
_entity_poly.pdbx_strand_id
1 'polypeptide(L)' 'HFISDGHWGLGWILRTEQGSCVGAATRVVSGITTATEAEAHGLTEAIDWLAQFPLSTVIIEIDNQVVVNVERWPSFSF' A
#
# COMPACT_ATOMS: atom_id res chain seq x y z
N HIS A 1 8.07 6.43 3.28
CA HIS A 1 9.21 7.34 3.56
C HIS A 1 9.00 8.04 4.88
N PHE A 2 9.94 7.93 5.84
CA PHE A 2 9.85 8.68 7.09
C PHE A 2 10.17 10.16 6.86
N ILE A 3 9.30 11.06 7.32
CA ILE A 3 9.43 12.51 7.10
C ILE A 3 9.99 13.18 8.36
N SER A 4 9.28 13.08 9.50
CA SER A 4 9.70 13.47 10.86
C SER A 4 8.56 13.24 11.86
N ASP A 5 8.83 13.20 13.18
CA ASP A 5 7.79 13.20 14.24
C ASP A 5 6.70 12.12 14.11
N GLY A 6 7.09 10.90 13.71
CA GLY A 6 6.14 9.81 13.46
C GLY A 6 5.28 9.99 12.20
N HIS A 7 5.63 10.95 11.34
CA HIS A 7 5.01 11.14 10.03
C HIS A 7 5.70 10.29 8.98
N TRP A 8 4.89 9.58 8.21
CA TRP A 8 5.32 8.75 7.09
C TRP A 8 4.58 9.16 5.83
N GLY A 9 5.35 9.39 4.76
CA GLY A 9 4.84 9.47 3.41
C GLY A 9 4.63 8.07 2.84
N LEU A 10 3.40 7.80 2.42
CA LEU A 10 2.96 6.61 1.72
C LEU A 10 2.82 6.96 0.23
N GLY A 11 3.06 5.99 -0.65
CA GLY A 11 2.91 6.20 -2.08
C GLY A 11 2.70 4.91 -2.83
N TRP A 12 1.85 4.98 -3.85
CA TRP A 12 1.56 3.87 -4.75
C TRP A 12 1.34 4.35 -6.18
N ILE A 13 1.57 3.46 -7.13
CA ILE A 13 1.43 3.69 -8.57
C ILE A 13 0.57 2.56 -9.13
N LEU A 14 -0.51 2.91 -9.83
CA LEU A 14 -1.29 1.98 -10.62
C LEU A 14 -0.70 1.91 -12.03
N ARG A 15 -0.38 0.70 -12.46
CA ARG A 15 0.13 0.42 -13.81
C ARG A 15 -0.79 -0.52 -14.55
N THR A 16 -0.86 -0.39 -15.87
CA THR A 16 -1.41 -1.44 -16.73
C THR A 16 -0.48 -2.65 -16.75
N GLU A 17 -0.98 -3.78 -17.25
CA GLU A 17 -0.19 -4.99 -17.47
C GLU A 17 1.03 -4.74 -18.39
N GLN A 18 0.94 -3.77 -19.30
CA GLN A 18 2.06 -3.37 -20.17
C GLN A 18 3.05 -2.43 -19.47
N GLY A 19 2.90 -2.21 -18.16
CA GLY A 19 3.76 -1.36 -17.35
C GLY A 19 3.48 0.14 -17.45
N SER A 20 2.43 0.56 -18.18
CA SER A 20 2.09 1.98 -18.32
C SER A 20 1.46 2.53 -17.05
N CYS A 21 1.96 3.66 -16.54
CA CYS A 21 1.37 4.33 -15.39
C CYS A 21 0.01 4.96 -15.76
N VAL A 22 -1.03 4.61 -15.01
CA VAL A 22 -2.40 5.13 -15.19
C VAL A 22 -2.93 5.85 -13.95
N GLY A 23 -2.18 5.83 -12.85
CA GLY A 23 -2.50 6.58 -11.66
C GLY A 23 -1.36 6.54 -10.65
N ALA A 24 -1.28 7.55 -9.81
CA ALA A 24 -0.40 7.58 -8.66
C ALA A 24 -1.06 8.39 -7.56
N ALA A 25 -0.83 8.01 -6.31
CA ALA A 25 -1.25 8.79 -5.17
C ALA A 25 -0.22 8.71 -4.05
N THR A 26 -0.20 9.76 -3.23
CA THR A 26 0.61 9.84 -2.03
C THR A 26 -0.25 10.30 -0.87
N ARG A 27 0.10 9.86 0.33
CA ARG A 27 -0.56 10.27 1.57
C ARG A 27 0.47 10.47 2.66
N VAL A 28 0.27 11.44 3.54
CA VAL A 28 1.03 11.56 4.78
C VAL A 28 0.16 11.05 5.91
N VAL A 29 0.71 10.13 6.69
CA VAL A 29 0.09 9.60 7.91
C VAL A 29 0.98 9.92 9.10
N SER A 30 0.40 10.09 10.28
CA SER A 30 1.11 10.40 11.52
C SER A 30 0.82 9.35 12.59
N GLY A 31 1.62 9.34 13.65
CA GLY A 31 1.45 8.41 14.77
C GLY A 31 1.94 6.98 14.48
N ILE A 32 2.65 6.77 13.37
CA ILE A 32 3.24 5.48 13.02
C ILE A 32 4.67 5.40 13.51
N THR A 33 5.02 4.31 14.20
CA THR A 33 6.30 4.18 14.90
C THR A 33 7.32 3.35 14.14
N THR A 34 6.87 2.46 13.25
CA THR A 34 7.77 1.59 12.48
C THR A 34 7.53 1.68 10.98
N ALA A 35 8.57 1.34 10.20
CA ALA A 35 8.46 1.23 8.74
C ALA A 35 7.46 0.15 8.33
N THR A 36 7.45 -0.99 9.02
CA THR A 36 6.51 -2.09 8.74
C THR A 36 5.06 -1.67 8.96
N GLU A 37 4.76 -0.95 10.04
CA GLU A 37 3.43 -0.36 10.24
C GLU A 37 3.09 0.63 9.12
N ALA A 38 4.03 1.51 8.74
CA ALA A 38 3.80 2.47 7.66
C ALA A 38 3.47 1.79 6.34
N GLU A 39 4.15 0.70 6.02
CA GLU A 39 3.91 -0.08 4.82
C GLU A 39 2.61 -0.88 4.86
N ALA A 40 2.26 -1.49 5.99
CA ALA A 40 0.95 -2.12 6.16
C ALA A 40 -0.19 -1.10 6.01
N HIS A 41 -0.05 0.10 6.59
CA HIS A 41 -0.98 1.19 6.38
C HIS A 41 -1.02 1.66 4.92
N GLY A 42 0.14 1.74 4.25
CA GLY A 42 0.24 2.03 2.81
C GLY A 42 -0.52 1.03 1.95
N LEU A 43 -0.46 -0.25 2.29
CA LEU A 43 -1.22 -1.31 1.60
C LEU A 43 -2.72 -1.12 1.76
N THR A 44 -3.21 -0.90 2.98
CA THR A 44 -4.65 -0.66 3.24
C THR A 44 -5.15 0.56 2.47
N GLU A 45 -4.43 1.68 2.54
CA GLU A 45 -4.76 2.91 1.83
C GLU A 45 -4.77 2.75 0.30
N ALA A 46 -3.83 1.97 -0.24
CA ALA A 46 -3.81 1.64 -1.66
C ALA A 46 -5.02 0.79 -2.06
N ILE A 47 -5.44 -0.19 -1.24
CA ILE A 47 -6.64 -1.01 -1.50
C ILE A 47 -7.90 -0.15 -1.49
N ASP A 48 -8.07 0.73 -0.50
CA ASP A 48 -9.21 1.64 -0.41
C ASP A 48 -9.25 2.63 -1.60
N TRP A 49 -8.08 3.07 -2.06
CA TRP A 49 -7.97 3.89 -3.26
C TRP A 49 -8.34 3.09 -4.52
N LEU A 50 -7.92 1.84 -4.64
CA LEU A 50 -8.24 0.96 -5.78
C LEU A 50 -9.73 0.61 -5.85
N ALA A 51 -10.43 0.53 -4.72
CA ALA A 51 -11.87 0.24 -4.66
C ALA A 51 -12.73 1.29 -5.38
N GLN A 52 -12.19 2.47 -5.68
CA GLN A 52 -12.86 3.53 -6.43
C GLN A 52 -12.86 3.28 -7.95
N PHE A 53 -12.12 2.28 -8.43
CA PHE A 53 -11.99 1.94 -9.84
C PHE A 53 -12.70 0.62 -10.16
N PRO A 54 -13.28 0.47 -11.36
CA PRO A 54 -13.91 -0.78 -11.79
C PRO A 54 -12.86 -1.82 -12.25
N LEU A 55 -11.95 -2.20 -11.35
CA LEU A 55 -10.89 -3.18 -11.62
C LEU A 55 -11.34 -4.58 -11.20
N SER A 56 -11.12 -5.58 -12.06
CA SER A 56 -11.47 -6.98 -11.78
C SER A 56 -10.38 -7.73 -11.02
N THR A 57 -9.12 -7.44 -11.33
CA THR A 57 -7.95 -8.09 -10.75
C THR A 57 -6.82 -7.07 -10.64
N VAL A 58 -6.16 -7.03 -9.49
CA VAL A 58 -4.97 -6.19 -9.26
C VAL A 58 -3.89 -7.05 -8.63
N ILE A 59 -2.65 -6.91 -9.11
CA ILE A 59 -1.47 -7.44 -8.45
C ILE A 59 -0.84 -6.29 -7.66
N ILE A 60 -0.72 -6.48 -6.35
CA ILE A 60 -0.07 -5.50 -5.48
C ILE A 60 1.38 -5.93 -5.26
N GLU A 61 2.31 -5.02 -5.58
CA GLU A 61 3.74 -5.18 -5.35
C GLU A 61 4.16 -4.28 -4.19
N ILE A 62 4.81 -4.85 -3.18
CA ILE A 62 5.35 -4.13 -2.02
C ILE A 62 6.77 -4.64 -1.74
N ASP A 63 7.67 -3.77 -1.30
CA ASP A 63 9.09 -4.08 -1.09
C ASP A 63 9.41 -4.64 0.31
N ASN A 64 8.39 -4.80 1.17
CA ASN A 64 8.55 -5.37 2.51
C ASN A 64 8.00 -6.78 2.65
N GLN A 65 8.95 -7.70 2.78
CA GLN A 65 8.69 -9.13 2.91
C GLN A 65 7.83 -9.49 4.13
N VAL A 66 7.88 -8.71 5.22
CA VAL A 66 7.07 -8.98 6.42
C VAL A 66 5.60 -8.77 6.11
N VAL A 67 5.26 -7.66 5.45
CA VAL A 67 3.88 -7.35 5.05
C VAL A 67 3.37 -8.39 4.05
N VAL A 68 4.18 -8.77 3.06
CA VAL A 68 3.85 -9.84 2.10
C VAL A 68 3.56 -11.18 2.80
N ASN A 69 4.36 -11.54 3.80
CA ASN A 69 4.24 -12.83 4.47
C ASN A 69 3.02 -12.92 5.39
N VAL A 70 2.62 -11.82 6.01
CA VAL A 70 1.40 -11.75 6.85
C VAL A 70 0.16 -11.99 5.99
N GLU A 71 0.08 -11.40 4.80
CA GLU A 71 -1.08 -11.56 3.90
C GLU A 71 -1.17 -12.95 3.26
N ARG A 72 -0.03 -13.66 3.14
CA ARG A 72 0.03 -15.03 2.62
C ARG A 72 -0.37 -16.11 3.63
N TRP A 73 -0.52 -15.76 4.92
CA TRP A 73 -1.01 -16.66 5.95
C TRP A 73 -2.54 -16.85 5.82
N PRO A 74 -3.12 -18.02 6.15
CA PRO A 74 -4.50 -18.34 5.78
C PRO A 74 -5.50 -17.35 6.41
N SER A 75 -6.01 -16.47 5.56
CA SER A 75 -7.22 -15.64 5.66
C SER A 75 -7.62 -15.19 7.07
N PHE A 76 -7.12 -14.03 7.49
CA PHE A 76 -7.91 -13.18 8.39
C PHE A 76 -8.90 -12.39 7.54
N SER A 77 -10.17 -12.79 7.62
CA SER A 77 -11.29 -12.06 7.04
C SER A 77 -11.55 -10.79 7.85
N PHE A 78 -11.67 -9.64 7.20
CA PHE A 78 -12.44 -8.50 7.71
C PHE A 78 -13.92 -8.69 7.36
#